data_AF-A0A3M1YXU0-F1
#
_entry.id   AF-A0A3M1YXU0-F1
#
_cell.length_a   1.000
_cell.length_b   1.000
_cell.length_c   1.000
_cell.angle_alpha   90.00
_cell.angle_beta   90.00
_cell.angle_gamma   90.00
#
_symmetry.space_group_name_H-M   'P 1'
#
loop_
_entity.id
_entity.type
_entity.pdbx_description
1 polymer ?
#
loop_
_entity_poly.entity_id
_entity_poly.type
_entity_poly.pdbx_seq_one_letter_code
_entity_poly.pdbx_strand_id
1 'polypeptide(L)'
;MFGIIAVVVVVVAVVLMNANNNQAPPATNPPPATNPPVVATPVAQEPTAVPPTEAPPTPTPPPTVPPVQTFGQVSFASSNDDVLGDTVSVQLRGLSPASNDYIAWLINTGNNENLRLGEVILDARGNGVLNYTDAEGRMLPALFNAFIITDEASPTDAPAGNEVYRASVPVELAQALYAILVADDEGINGSGLLESLSIEANFAHEHAGFALSSAERGSLGGVKTHGEHVINILNGERMDYNGDGQGQNPGRGEGVYKFIDLINNHVFNAIGVESASLSLQVNAENILICTENIRLWADEAKVDFQPALDAGENTDVTTLVEDLQTGVLALEHLLKGFDANENGRIDPTEGECGVAQIAEFSLLVSVMDIVESESGNE
;
A
#
# COMPACT_ATOMS: atom_id res chain seq x y z
N MET A 1 -36.49 -15.32 -6.10
CA MET A 1 -37.14 -14.05 -5.70
C MET A 1 -37.18 -13.94 -4.16
N PHE A 2 -36.03 -14.13 -3.51
CA PHE A 2 -35.85 -13.99 -2.04
C PHE A 2 -34.59 -13.17 -1.68
N GLY A 3 -33.66 -12.96 -2.62
CA GLY A 3 -32.46 -12.15 -2.41
C GLY A 3 -32.70 -10.63 -2.31
N ILE A 4 -33.79 -10.10 -2.88
CA ILE A 4 -34.09 -8.66 -2.81
C ILE A 4 -34.62 -8.26 -1.42
N ILE A 5 -35.21 -9.19 -0.67
CA ILE A 5 -35.74 -8.89 0.67
C ILE A 5 -34.61 -8.83 1.70
N ALA A 6 -33.56 -9.66 1.57
CA ALA A 6 -32.41 -9.63 2.48
C ALA A 6 -31.60 -8.32 2.37
N VAL A 7 -31.39 -7.83 1.14
CA VAL A 7 -30.65 -6.58 0.90
C VAL A 7 -31.40 -5.34 1.43
N VAL A 8 -32.73 -5.31 1.32
CA VAL A 8 -33.53 -4.20 1.86
C VAL A 8 -33.51 -4.16 3.40
N VAL A 9 -33.39 -5.30 4.07
CA VAL A 9 -33.33 -5.35 5.55
C VAL A 9 -31.98 -4.82 6.07
N VAL A 10 -30.87 -5.12 5.39
CA VAL A 10 -29.53 -4.63 5.77
C VAL A 10 -29.42 -3.12 5.56
N VAL A 11 -29.91 -2.59 4.43
CA VAL A 11 -29.91 -1.14 4.15
C VAL A 11 -30.78 -0.37 5.16
N VAL A 12 -31.92 -0.93 5.58
CA VAL A 12 -32.77 -0.29 6.60
C VAL A 12 -32.13 -0.33 8.00
N ALA A 13 -31.38 -1.39 8.34
CA ALA A 13 -30.67 -1.48 9.62
C ALA A 13 -29.54 -0.44 9.71
N VAL A 14 -28.74 -0.28 8.65
CA VAL A 14 -27.64 0.70 8.60
C VAL A 14 -28.16 2.15 8.63
N VAL A 15 -29.27 2.44 7.95
CA VAL A 15 -29.89 3.79 7.98
C VAL A 15 -30.51 4.11 9.34
N LEU A 16 -31.08 3.13 10.05
CA LEU A 16 -31.66 3.35 11.39
C LEU A 16 -30.58 3.47 12.47
N MET A 17 -29.44 2.78 12.34
CA MET A 17 -28.31 2.94 13.26
C MET A 17 -27.63 4.30 13.10
N ASN A 18 -27.52 4.81 11.87
CA ASN A 18 -26.91 6.13 11.63
C ASN A 18 -27.85 7.31 11.98
N ALA A 19 -29.16 7.12 11.93
CA ALA A 19 -30.14 8.14 12.34
C ALA A 19 -30.23 8.35 13.86
N ASN A 20 -29.84 7.35 14.67
CA ASN A 20 -29.91 7.43 16.13
C ASN A 20 -28.69 8.10 16.80
N ASN A 21 -27.58 8.29 16.08
CA ASN A 21 -26.38 8.94 16.63
C ASN A 21 -26.37 10.48 16.54
N ASN A 22 -27.43 11.11 16.02
CA ASN A 22 -27.54 12.58 15.88
C ASN A 22 -28.37 13.27 16.97
N GLN A 23 -28.64 12.62 18.11
CA GLN A 23 -29.24 13.30 19.26
C GLN A 23 -28.16 13.97 20.13
N ALA A 24 -27.95 15.26 19.90
CA ALA A 24 -27.24 16.13 20.83
C ALA A 24 -27.90 16.05 22.24
N PRO A 25 -27.12 15.99 23.34
CA PRO A 25 -27.69 15.97 24.68
C PRO A 25 -28.49 17.25 24.96
N PRO A 26 -29.62 17.17 25.69
CA PRO A 26 -30.37 18.36 26.09
C PRO A 26 -29.53 19.22 27.04
N ALA A 27 -29.42 20.52 26.72
CA ALA A 27 -28.81 21.52 27.59
C ALA A 27 -29.56 21.58 28.93
N THR A 28 -28.94 21.06 29.98
CA THR A 28 -29.40 21.26 31.36
C THR A 28 -28.97 22.64 31.84
N ASN A 29 -29.94 23.52 32.10
CA ASN A 29 -29.72 24.79 32.76
C ASN A 29 -29.07 24.56 34.15
N PRO A 30 -27.97 25.25 34.49
CA PRO A 30 -27.38 25.15 35.81
C PRO A 30 -28.28 25.82 36.86
N PRO A 31 -28.32 25.29 38.10
CA PRO A 31 -29.09 25.87 39.20
C PRO A 31 -28.52 27.21 39.68
N PRO A 32 -29.31 28.07 40.36
CA PRO A 32 -28.84 29.34 40.88
C PRO A 32 -27.79 29.11 41.97
N ALA A 33 -26.57 29.61 41.74
CA ALA A 33 -25.51 29.60 42.75
C ALA A 33 -25.85 30.56 43.89
N THR A 34 -25.86 30.03 45.11
CA THR A 34 -25.89 30.79 46.36
C THR A 34 -24.54 31.48 46.59
N ASN A 35 -24.57 32.78 46.89
CA ASN A 35 -23.40 33.61 47.18
C ASN A 35 -22.55 33.07 48.35
N PRO A 36 -21.23 32.87 48.18
CA PRO A 36 -20.28 32.75 49.28
C PRO A 36 -19.96 34.12 49.92
N PRO A 37 -19.45 34.14 51.17
CA PRO A 37 -19.17 35.36 51.90
C PRO A 37 -17.97 36.13 51.34
N VAL A 38 -18.09 37.47 51.41
CA VAL A 38 -17.11 38.47 50.99
C VAL A 38 -15.80 38.30 51.76
N VAL A 39 -14.73 37.94 51.05
CA VAL A 39 -13.35 38.05 51.53
C VAL A 39 -12.75 39.31 50.92
N ALA A 40 -12.04 40.08 51.75
CA ALA A 40 -11.53 41.41 51.45
C ALA A 40 -10.56 41.44 50.25
N THR A 41 -10.79 42.42 49.38
CA THR A 41 -10.02 42.76 48.18
C THR A 41 -8.58 43.18 48.52
N PRO A 42 -7.53 42.57 47.92
CA PRO A 42 -6.22 43.19 47.89
C PRO A 42 -6.20 44.32 46.84
N VAL A 43 -5.45 45.37 47.16
CA VAL A 43 -5.25 46.57 46.34
C VAL A 43 -4.79 46.20 44.92
N ALA A 44 -5.51 46.72 43.92
CA ALA A 44 -5.20 46.54 42.50
C ALA A 44 -3.82 47.13 42.16
N GLN A 45 -2.91 46.30 41.68
CA GLN A 45 -1.72 46.76 40.97
C GLN A 45 -2.10 47.18 39.55
N GLU A 46 -1.53 48.30 39.11
CA GLU A 46 -1.68 48.87 37.78
C GLU A 46 -1.22 47.87 36.71
N PRO A 47 -2.00 47.61 35.65
CA PRO A 47 -1.65 46.63 34.63
C PRO A 47 -0.44 47.10 33.81
N THR A 48 0.67 46.38 33.92
CA THR A 48 1.82 46.51 33.02
C THR A 48 1.36 46.23 31.59
N ALA A 49 1.55 47.20 30.68
CA ALA A 49 1.25 47.02 29.27
C ALA A 49 2.07 45.86 28.70
N VAL A 50 1.39 44.84 28.18
CA VAL A 50 2.00 43.73 27.45
C VAL A 50 2.48 44.27 26.09
N PRO A 51 3.74 44.04 25.69
CA PRO A 51 4.21 44.44 24.37
C PRO A 51 3.42 43.71 23.28
N PRO A 52 3.21 44.33 22.10
CA PRO A 52 2.48 43.72 21.00
C PRO A 52 3.21 42.45 20.55
N THR A 53 2.52 41.30 20.58
CA THR A 53 2.96 40.05 19.97
C THR A 53 3.07 40.28 18.46
N GLU A 54 4.29 40.15 17.92
CA GLU A 54 4.52 40.16 16.47
C GLU A 54 3.67 39.06 15.81
N ALA A 55 2.96 39.42 14.74
CA ALA A 55 2.19 38.46 13.96
C ALA A 55 3.14 37.37 13.41
N PRO A 56 2.71 36.09 13.39
CA PRO A 56 3.50 35.04 12.76
C PRO A 56 3.88 35.44 11.34
N PRO A 57 5.13 35.22 10.89
CA PRO A 57 5.52 35.51 9.52
C PRO A 57 4.59 34.74 8.58
N THR A 58 3.99 35.44 7.63
CA THR A 58 3.23 34.83 6.54
C THR A 58 4.12 33.77 5.88
N PRO A 59 3.69 32.50 5.77
CA PRO A 59 4.49 31.47 5.12
C PRO A 59 4.82 31.95 3.70
N THR A 60 6.10 32.01 3.37
CA THR A 60 6.54 32.33 2.02
C THR A 60 6.06 31.19 1.13
N PRO A 61 5.34 31.46 0.01
CA PRO A 61 4.90 30.40 -0.88
C PRO A 61 6.12 29.60 -1.34
N PRO A 62 6.04 28.26 -1.39
CA PRO A 62 7.15 27.43 -1.84
C PRO A 62 7.58 27.87 -3.25
N PRO A 63 8.88 27.82 -3.56
CA PRO A 63 9.38 28.17 -4.89
C PRO A 63 8.65 27.33 -5.94
N THR A 64 8.11 28.00 -6.96
CA THR A 64 7.48 27.32 -8.10
C THR A 64 8.59 26.74 -8.98
N VAL A 65 8.81 25.42 -8.90
CA VAL A 65 9.72 24.71 -9.80
C VAL A 65 9.08 24.70 -11.20
N PRO A 66 9.76 25.20 -12.26
CA PRO A 66 9.23 25.14 -13.61
C PRO A 66 9.02 23.68 -14.04
N PRO A 67 7.95 23.37 -14.79
CA PRO A 67 7.70 22.01 -15.25
C PRO A 67 8.85 21.55 -16.15
N VAL A 68 9.45 20.39 -15.83
CA VAL A 68 10.44 19.74 -16.69
C VAL A 68 9.75 19.29 -17.97
N GLN A 69 10.32 19.61 -19.12
CA GLN A 69 9.81 19.13 -20.41
C GLN A 69 10.02 17.63 -20.51
N THR A 70 8.93 16.87 -20.76
CA THR A 70 9.00 15.43 -20.97
C THR A 70 8.79 15.08 -22.45
N PHE A 71 9.51 14.06 -22.91
CA PHE A 71 9.52 13.56 -24.28
C PHE A 71 8.80 12.22 -24.39
N GLY A 72 8.09 11.80 -23.35
CA GLY A 72 7.51 10.47 -23.31
C GLY A 72 7.44 9.89 -21.92
N GLN A 73 7.09 8.61 -21.87
CA GLN A 73 6.98 7.84 -20.65
C GLN A 73 7.36 6.38 -20.91
N VAL A 74 7.99 5.78 -19.92
CA VAL A 74 8.22 4.33 -19.81
C VAL A 74 7.27 3.78 -18.77
N SER A 75 6.54 2.72 -19.11
CA SER A 75 5.66 2.00 -18.19
C SER A 75 5.89 0.49 -18.29
N PHE A 76 5.55 -0.20 -17.21
CA PHE A 76 5.68 -1.66 -17.12
C PHE A 76 4.31 -2.32 -17.03
N ALA A 77 4.22 -3.52 -17.56
CA ALA A 77 3.01 -4.33 -17.57
C ALA A 77 3.36 -5.82 -17.49
N SER A 78 2.34 -6.64 -17.31
CA SER A 78 2.43 -8.09 -17.32
C SER A 78 1.95 -8.63 -18.68
N SER A 79 2.68 -9.58 -19.26
CA SER A 79 2.28 -10.25 -20.49
C SER A 79 1.08 -11.20 -20.27
N ASN A 80 0.91 -11.69 -19.04
CA ASN A 80 -0.17 -12.56 -18.59
C ASN A 80 -0.31 -12.52 -17.05
N ASP A 81 -1.31 -13.21 -16.51
CA ASP A 81 -1.64 -13.17 -15.08
C ASP A 81 -0.61 -13.89 -14.18
N ASP A 82 0.23 -14.78 -14.74
CA ASP A 82 1.22 -15.56 -13.99
C ASP A 82 2.62 -14.91 -13.98
N VAL A 83 2.84 -13.85 -14.78
CA VAL A 83 4.14 -13.19 -14.93
C VAL A 83 4.01 -11.69 -14.70
N LEU A 84 4.55 -11.20 -13.59
CA LEU A 84 4.48 -9.80 -13.22
C LEU A 84 5.60 -8.98 -13.88
N GLY A 85 5.25 -7.86 -14.53
CA GLY A 85 6.20 -6.82 -14.91
C GLY A 85 7.26 -7.19 -15.96
N ASP A 86 7.02 -8.21 -16.78
CA ASP A 86 7.93 -8.67 -17.84
C ASP A 86 7.85 -7.84 -19.13
N THR A 87 6.92 -6.91 -19.21
CA THR A 87 6.67 -6.11 -20.40
C THR A 87 6.96 -4.65 -20.12
N VAL A 88 7.66 -3.99 -21.05
CA VAL A 88 7.89 -2.54 -21.04
C VAL A 88 7.25 -1.91 -22.26
N SER A 89 6.53 -0.81 -22.04
CA SER A 89 5.98 0.05 -23.08
C SER A 89 6.60 1.44 -22.98
N VAL A 90 7.10 1.94 -24.11
CA VAL A 90 7.75 3.24 -24.21
C VAL A 90 6.94 4.08 -25.18
N GLN A 91 6.41 5.19 -24.71
CA GLN A 91 5.72 6.18 -25.55
C GLN A 91 6.61 7.40 -25.71
N LEU A 92 6.90 7.77 -26.95
CA LEU A 92 7.82 8.84 -27.31
C LEU A 92 7.09 9.97 -28.04
N ARG A 93 7.47 11.21 -27.75
CA ARG A 93 6.83 12.42 -28.26
C ARG A 93 7.85 13.52 -28.54
N GLY A 94 7.86 13.99 -29.78
CA GLY A 94 8.65 15.16 -30.18
C GLY A 94 10.17 14.99 -30.03
N LEU A 95 10.70 13.77 -30.19
CA LEU A 95 12.14 13.55 -30.18
C LEU A 95 12.78 14.20 -31.41
N SER A 96 13.99 14.71 -31.22
CA SER A 96 14.84 15.18 -32.32
C SER A 96 15.23 13.99 -33.22
N PRO A 97 15.33 14.17 -34.55
CA PRO A 97 15.83 13.14 -35.43
C PRO A 97 17.23 12.66 -35.01
N ALA A 98 17.45 11.34 -35.04
CA ALA A 98 18.74 10.74 -34.77
C ALA A 98 19.78 11.09 -35.85
N SER A 99 21.07 11.15 -35.48
CA SER A 99 22.15 11.23 -36.48
C SER A 99 22.43 9.86 -37.10
N ASN A 100 22.30 8.79 -36.30
CA ASN A 100 22.35 7.39 -36.71
C ASN A 100 21.06 6.67 -36.27
N ASP A 101 21.17 5.47 -35.67
CA ASP A 101 20.04 4.68 -35.20
C ASP A 101 19.82 4.91 -33.69
N TYR A 102 18.60 5.26 -33.30
CA TYR A 102 18.24 5.30 -31.88
C TYR A 102 18.00 3.90 -31.35
N ILE A 103 18.74 3.51 -30.31
CA ILE A 103 18.56 2.24 -29.62
C ILE A 103 18.11 2.50 -28.18
N ALA A 104 17.06 1.80 -27.77
CA ALA A 104 16.50 1.87 -26.42
C ALA A 104 17.05 0.77 -25.52
N TRP A 105 17.32 1.13 -24.26
CA TRP A 105 17.88 0.24 -23.26
C TRP A 105 17.21 0.43 -21.90
N LEU A 106 17.08 -0.65 -21.13
CA LEU A 106 16.93 -0.57 -19.68
C LEU A 106 18.30 -0.71 -19.02
N ILE A 107 18.53 0.05 -17.96
CA ILE A 107 19.79 0.13 -17.23
C ILE A 107 19.51 -0.02 -15.74
N ASN A 108 20.36 -0.79 -15.06
CA ASN A 108 20.46 -0.78 -13.61
C ASN A 108 21.64 0.08 -13.21
N THR A 109 21.39 1.24 -12.61
CA THR A 109 22.45 2.19 -12.27
C THR A 109 23.27 1.77 -11.04
N GLY A 110 22.85 0.73 -10.31
CA GLY A 110 23.58 0.18 -9.16
C GLY A 110 24.66 -0.83 -9.54
N ASN A 111 24.47 -1.57 -10.64
CA ASN A 111 25.40 -2.63 -11.06
C ASN A 111 25.84 -2.53 -12.54
N ASN A 112 25.33 -1.56 -13.30
CA ASN A 112 25.56 -1.33 -14.73
C ASN A 112 25.09 -2.47 -15.66
N GLU A 113 24.22 -3.36 -15.19
CA GLU A 113 23.51 -4.28 -16.07
C GLU A 113 22.62 -3.51 -17.03
N ASN A 114 22.53 -4.01 -18.27
CA ASN A 114 21.74 -3.39 -19.32
C ASN A 114 20.96 -4.45 -20.11
N LEU A 115 19.81 -4.03 -20.63
CA LEU A 115 18.96 -4.83 -21.49
C LEU A 115 18.57 -4.02 -22.72
N ARG A 116 18.96 -4.52 -23.89
CA ARG A 116 18.58 -3.93 -25.17
C ARG A 116 17.10 -4.17 -25.46
N LEU A 117 16.33 -3.10 -25.61
CA LEU A 117 14.91 -3.18 -25.95
C LEU A 117 14.67 -3.21 -27.46
N GLY A 118 15.51 -2.52 -28.23
CA GLY A 118 15.42 -2.49 -29.70
C GLY A 118 15.65 -1.11 -30.30
N GLU A 119 15.48 -1.04 -31.63
CA GLU A 119 15.54 0.19 -32.39
C GLU A 119 14.27 1.03 -32.16
N VAL A 120 14.45 2.33 -31.99
CA VAL A 120 13.37 3.31 -31.81
C VAL A 120 12.98 3.88 -33.17
N ILE A 121 11.77 3.53 -33.62
CA ILE A 121 11.21 4.02 -34.87
C ILE A 121 10.32 5.23 -34.60
N LEU A 122 10.65 6.37 -35.23
CA LEU A 122 9.94 7.64 -35.07
C LEU A 122 9.17 8.04 -36.34
N ASP A 123 8.04 8.71 -36.15
CA ASP A 123 7.33 9.40 -37.23
C ASP A 123 8.00 10.74 -37.58
N ALA A 124 7.49 11.42 -38.62
CA ALA A 124 8.02 12.70 -39.07
C ALA A 124 7.88 13.85 -38.04
N ARG A 125 7.17 13.62 -36.93
CA ARG A 125 7.00 14.56 -35.80
C ARG A 125 7.81 14.14 -34.58
N GLY A 126 8.64 13.09 -34.68
CA GLY A 126 9.44 12.59 -33.57
C GLY A 126 8.63 11.78 -32.55
N ASN A 127 7.46 11.25 -32.90
CA ASN A 127 6.70 10.36 -32.02
C ASN A 127 6.95 8.90 -32.35
N GLY A 128 6.91 8.03 -31.36
CA GLY A 128 7.10 6.60 -31.54
C GLY A 128 6.53 5.79 -30.38
N VAL A 129 6.38 4.50 -30.59
CA VAL A 129 6.05 3.55 -29.54
C VAL A 129 6.98 2.35 -29.69
N LEU A 130 7.56 1.91 -28.57
CA LEU A 130 8.33 0.68 -28.49
C LEU A 130 7.72 -0.21 -27.41
N ASN A 131 7.55 -1.49 -27.71
CA ASN A 131 7.09 -2.49 -26.76
C ASN A 131 8.10 -3.65 -26.76
N TYR A 132 8.41 -4.14 -25.57
CA TYR A 132 9.29 -5.28 -25.38
C TYR A 132 8.71 -6.17 -24.28
N THR A 133 8.80 -7.48 -24.48
CA THR A 133 8.43 -8.49 -23.48
C THR A 133 9.63 -9.41 -23.27
N ASP A 134 10.04 -9.56 -22.02
CA ASP A 134 11.15 -10.41 -21.61
C ASP A 134 10.80 -11.88 -21.82
N ALA A 135 11.61 -12.61 -22.59
CA ALA A 135 11.32 -14.01 -22.90
C ALA A 135 11.50 -14.93 -21.68
N GLU A 136 12.30 -14.50 -20.70
CA GLU A 136 12.53 -15.18 -19.44
C GLU A 136 11.48 -14.84 -18.37
N GLY A 137 10.55 -13.91 -18.66
CA GLY A 137 9.47 -13.52 -17.74
C GLY A 137 9.96 -12.84 -16.47
N ARG A 138 11.09 -12.12 -16.53
CA ARG A 138 11.67 -11.45 -15.37
C ARG A 138 10.88 -10.19 -14.99
N MET A 139 10.85 -9.88 -13.70
CA MET A 139 10.28 -8.63 -13.17
C MET A 139 11.18 -7.43 -13.54
N LEU A 140 11.01 -6.88 -14.74
CA LEU A 140 11.86 -5.82 -15.28
C LEU A 140 12.04 -4.60 -14.35
N PRO A 141 10.98 -4.04 -13.71
CA PRO A 141 11.17 -2.87 -12.84
C PRO A 141 11.87 -3.19 -11.51
N ALA A 142 11.96 -4.46 -11.12
CA ALA A 142 12.79 -4.87 -9.98
C ALA A 142 14.27 -5.04 -10.37
N LEU A 143 14.57 -5.17 -11.67
CA LEU A 143 15.91 -5.38 -12.19
C LEU A 143 16.53 -4.11 -12.75
N PHE A 144 15.73 -3.19 -13.30
CA PHE A 144 16.22 -1.98 -13.97
C PHE A 144 15.46 -0.75 -13.46
N ASN A 145 16.21 0.29 -13.10
CA ASN A 145 15.67 1.53 -12.54
C ASN A 145 15.82 2.73 -13.49
N ALA A 146 16.42 2.53 -14.66
CA ALA A 146 16.61 3.56 -15.66
C ALA A 146 16.33 3.05 -17.07
N PHE A 147 15.97 3.99 -17.94
CA PHE A 147 15.79 3.83 -19.37
C PHE A 147 16.63 4.87 -20.07
N ILE A 148 17.33 4.47 -21.15
CA ILE A 148 18.09 5.40 -21.98
C ILE A 148 17.84 5.13 -23.46
N ILE A 149 17.97 6.18 -24.27
CA ILE A 149 18.09 6.09 -25.71
C ILE A 149 19.47 6.59 -26.10
N THR A 150 20.21 5.78 -26.86
CA THR A 150 21.51 6.14 -27.43
C THR A 150 21.43 6.34 -28.94
N ASP A 151 22.26 7.24 -29.48
CA ASP A 151 22.50 7.42 -30.93
C ASP A 151 23.68 6.53 -31.35
N GLU A 152 23.38 5.35 -31.90
CA GLU A 152 24.34 4.28 -32.20
C GLU A 152 24.74 4.27 -33.68
N ALA A 153 26.04 4.33 -33.97
CA ALA A 153 26.55 4.26 -35.35
C ALA A 153 26.58 2.84 -35.93
N SER A 154 26.43 1.81 -35.09
CA SER A 154 26.41 0.41 -35.49
C SER A 154 25.72 -0.46 -34.43
N PRO A 155 25.21 -1.66 -34.79
CA PRO A 155 24.61 -2.57 -33.81
C PRO A 155 25.61 -2.98 -32.72
N THR A 156 25.23 -2.79 -31.45
CA THR A 156 26.01 -3.19 -30.28
C THR A 156 25.14 -4.01 -29.32
N ASP A 157 25.79 -4.81 -28.46
CA ASP A 157 25.15 -5.58 -27.39
C ASP A 157 25.11 -4.81 -26.05
N ALA A 158 25.67 -3.61 -26.01
CA ALA A 158 25.66 -2.69 -24.88
C ALA A 158 25.64 -1.23 -25.39
N PRO A 159 25.14 -0.26 -24.59
CA PRO A 159 25.17 1.15 -24.96
C PRO A 159 26.61 1.62 -25.23
N ALA A 160 26.86 2.18 -26.41
CA ALA A 160 28.18 2.66 -26.82
C ALA A 160 28.14 4.07 -27.44
N GLY A 161 27.00 4.45 -27.99
CA GLY A 161 26.71 5.76 -28.55
C GLY A 161 26.42 6.81 -27.48
N ASN A 162 26.16 8.03 -27.94
CA ASN A 162 25.81 9.12 -27.03
C ASN A 162 24.41 8.90 -26.47
N GLU A 163 24.25 9.01 -25.16
CA GLU A 163 22.94 9.10 -24.52
C GLU A 163 22.27 10.42 -24.92
N VAL A 164 21.07 10.33 -25.51
CA VAL A 164 20.31 11.49 -25.98
C VAL A 164 19.03 11.73 -25.17
N TYR A 165 18.43 10.67 -24.63
CA TYR A 165 17.25 10.74 -23.77
C TYR A 165 17.38 9.74 -22.64
N ARG A 166 16.81 10.08 -21.49
CA ARG A 166 16.85 9.26 -20.29
C ARG A 166 15.57 9.35 -19.48
N ALA A 167 15.31 8.33 -18.70
CA ALA A 167 14.28 8.30 -17.68
C ALA A 167 14.81 7.46 -16.51
N SER A 168 14.48 7.81 -15.27
CA SER A 168 14.95 7.03 -14.13
C SER A 168 14.08 7.21 -12.90
N VAL A 169 13.94 6.12 -12.14
CA VAL A 169 13.59 6.13 -10.73
C VAL A 169 14.86 5.89 -9.89
N PRO A 170 14.85 6.22 -8.58
CA PRO A 170 15.93 5.84 -7.68
C PRO A 170 16.22 4.35 -7.74
N VAL A 171 17.49 3.96 -7.62
CA VAL A 171 17.88 2.53 -7.64
C VAL A 171 17.32 1.79 -6.43
N GLU A 172 17.14 2.51 -5.32
CA GLU A 172 16.51 2.05 -4.09
C GLU A 172 15.07 1.57 -4.33
N LEU A 173 14.35 2.14 -5.31
CA LEU A 173 13.02 1.68 -5.68
C LEU A 173 13.07 0.30 -6.34
N ALA A 174 13.97 0.08 -7.31
CA ALA A 174 14.10 -1.24 -7.93
C ALA A 174 14.50 -2.31 -6.89
N GLN A 175 15.39 -1.95 -5.95
CA GLN A 175 15.76 -2.82 -4.83
C GLN A 175 14.57 -3.12 -3.91
N ALA A 176 13.77 -2.12 -3.57
CA ALA A 176 12.55 -2.31 -2.78
C ALA A 176 11.55 -3.22 -3.51
N LEU A 177 11.33 -3.02 -4.82
CA LEU A 177 10.45 -3.87 -5.62
C LEU A 177 10.97 -5.30 -5.70
N TYR A 178 12.28 -5.50 -5.78
CA TYR A 178 12.88 -6.83 -5.73
C TYR A 178 12.61 -7.52 -4.39
N ALA A 179 12.83 -6.83 -3.26
CA ALA A 179 12.54 -7.35 -1.93
C ALA A 179 11.04 -7.71 -1.77
N ILE A 180 10.16 -6.82 -2.21
CA ILE A 180 8.71 -6.98 -2.06
C ILE A 180 8.18 -8.13 -2.93
N LEU A 181 8.60 -8.21 -4.19
CA LEU A 181 7.94 -9.06 -5.19
C LEU A 181 8.73 -10.32 -5.60
N VAL A 182 10.04 -10.32 -5.41
CA VAL A 182 10.92 -11.38 -5.94
C VAL A 182 11.53 -12.21 -4.83
N ALA A 183 12.38 -11.60 -4.00
CA ALA A 183 13.11 -12.30 -2.95
C ALA A 183 13.64 -11.32 -1.90
N ASP A 184 13.53 -11.71 -0.64
CA ASP A 184 14.13 -11.02 0.50
C ASP A 184 14.60 -12.04 1.56
N ASP A 185 15.71 -11.75 2.25
CA ASP A 185 16.25 -12.62 3.30
C ASP A 185 15.31 -12.73 4.51
N GLU A 186 14.44 -11.73 4.74
CA GLU A 186 13.41 -11.75 5.77
C GLU A 186 12.11 -12.42 5.30
N GLY A 187 12.00 -12.74 4.00
CA GLY A 187 10.90 -13.48 3.41
C GLY A 187 10.93 -14.98 3.76
N ILE A 188 9.76 -15.62 3.73
CA ILE A 188 9.61 -17.04 4.09
C ILE A 188 10.36 -17.90 3.06
N ASN A 189 11.41 -18.60 3.52
CA ASN A 189 12.32 -19.37 2.66
C ASN A 189 12.99 -18.54 1.54
N GLY A 190 13.19 -17.23 1.77
CA GLY A 190 13.81 -16.33 0.80
C GLY A 190 12.88 -15.85 -0.32
N SER A 191 11.56 -16.05 -0.18
CA SER A 191 10.56 -15.50 -1.11
C SER A 191 10.46 -13.97 -0.98
N GLY A 192 9.72 -13.33 -1.89
CA GLY A 192 9.35 -11.93 -1.73
C GLY A 192 8.52 -11.68 -0.47
N LEU A 193 8.55 -10.45 0.04
CA LEU A 193 7.78 -10.05 1.23
C LEU A 193 6.27 -10.12 0.99
N LEU A 194 5.79 -9.81 -0.22
CA LEU A 194 4.36 -9.87 -0.57
C LEU A 194 3.83 -11.31 -0.59
N GLU A 195 4.62 -12.25 -1.11
CA GLU A 195 4.29 -13.67 -1.05
C GLU A 195 4.25 -14.15 0.42
N SER A 196 5.23 -13.72 1.22
CA SER A 196 5.32 -14.08 2.64
C SER A 196 4.11 -13.57 3.44
N LEU A 197 3.73 -12.31 3.21
CA LEU A 197 2.51 -11.70 3.74
C LEU A 197 1.27 -12.51 3.34
N SER A 198 1.15 -12.85 2.04
CA SER A 198 0.03 -13.62 1.51
C SER A 198 -0.08 -15.00 2.17
N ILE A 199 1.04 -15.68 2.43
CA ILE A 199 1.06 -17.00 3.06
C ILE A 199 0.49 -16.92 4.48
N GLU A 200 1.00 -16.02 5.33
CA GLU A 200 0.51 -15.90 6.70
C GLU A 200 -0.95 -15.43 6.74
N ALA A 201 -1.32 -14.45 5.90
CA ALA A 201 -2.69 -13.96 5.81
C ALA A 201 -3.70 -15.06 5.39
N ASN A 202 -3.33 -15.93 4.44
CA ASN A 202 -4.17 -17.06 4.05
C ASN A 202 -4.34 -18.06 5.20
N PHE A 203 -3.29 -18.38 5.97
CA PHE A 203 -3.44 -19.23 7.15
C PHE A 203 -4.36 -18.62 8.20
N ALA A 204 -4.26 -17.31 8.43
CA ALA A 204 -5.17 -16.61 9.34
C ALA A 204 -6.63 -16.72 8.84
N HIS A 205 -6.85 -16.44 7.55
CA HIS A 205 -8.19 -16.52 6.94
C HIS A 205 -8.78 -17.94 6.98
N GLU A 206 -7.99 -18.99 6.71
CA GLU A 206 -8.43 -20.38 6.84
C GLU A 206 -8.88 -20.71 8.27
N HIS A 207 -8.08 -20.33 9.26
CA HIS A 207 -8.41 -20.58 10.67
C HIS A 207 -9.60 -19.75 11.15
N ALA A 208 -9.76 -18.52 10.66
CA ALA A 208 -10.94 -17.72 10.90
C ALA A 208 -12.21 -18.44 10.41
N GLY A 209 -12.16 -19.02 9.20
CA GLY A 209 -13.25 -19.85 8.66
C GLY A 209 -13.54 -21.09 9.51
N PHE A 210 -12.51 -21.73 10.08
CA PHE A 210 -12.69 -22.89 10.97
C PHE A 210 -13.29 -22.51 12.33
N ALA A 211 -12.94 -21.34 12.87
CA ALA A 211 -13.54 -20.82 14.09
C ALA A 211 -15.03 -20.56 13.87
N LEU A 212 -15.39 -19.82 12.80
CA LEU A 212 -16.79 -19.58 12.43
C LEU A 212 -17.56 -20.89 12.24
N SER A 213 -17.00 -21.83 11.46
CA SER A 213 -17.62 -23.14 11.24
C SER A 213 -17.79 -23.93 12.55
N SER A 214 -16.91 -23.74 13.53
CA SER A 214 -17.04 -24.35 14.85
C SER A 214 -18.15 -23.71 15.66
N ALA A 215 -18.34 -22.40 15.54
CA ALA A 215 -19.44 -21.69 16.18
C ALA A 215 -20.81 -22.15 15.66
N GLU A 216 -20.94 -22.30 14.34
CA GLU A 216 -22.15 -22.80 13.69
C GLU A 216 -22.52 -24.24 14.12
N ARG A 217 -21.53 -25.02 14.54
CA ARG A 217 -21.71 -26.37 15.11
C ARG A 217 -21.86 -26.37 16.64
N GLY A 218 -21.87 -25.21 17.28
CA GLY A 218 -21.99 -25.07 18.74
C GLY A 218 -20.75 -25.52 19.52
N SER A 219 -19.56 -25.49 18.91
CA SER A 219 -18.31 -25.95 19.53
C SER A 219 -17.47 -24.78 20.04
N LEU A 220 -17.61 -24.43 21.32
CA LEU A 220 -16.82 -23.37 21.95
C LEU A 220 -15.31 -23.68 21.90
N GLY A 221 -14.92 -24.91 22.22
CA GLY A 221 -13.50 -25.31 22.18
C GLY A 221 -12.86 -25.13 20.80
N GLY A 222 -13.59 -25.47 19.72
CA GLY A 222 -13.13 -25.25 18.35
C GLY A 222 -13.02 -23.77 17.99
N VAL A 223 -13.98 -22.95 18.43
CA VAL A 223 -13.95 -21.49 18.28
C VAL A 223 -12.71 -20.91 18.96
N LYS A 224 -12.45 -21.28 20.22
CA LYS A 224 -11.29 -20.78 20.98
C LYS A 224 -9.96 -21.22 20.37
N THR A 225 -9.85 -22.49 19.98
CA THR A 225 -8.63 -23.03 19.35
C THR A 225 -8.29 -22.28 18.07
N HIS A 226 -9.27 -22.12 17.17
CA HIS A 226 -9.03 -21.49 15.88
C HIS A 226 -8.93 -19.96 15.99
N GLY A 227 -9.64 -19.32 16.92
CA GLY A 227 -9.46 -17.91 17.23
C GLY A 227 -8.05 -17.60 17.76
N GLU A 228 -7.49 -18.49 18.59
CA GLU A 228 -6.09 -18.34 19.04
C GLU A 228 -5.14 -18.43 17.86
N HIS A 229 -5.35 -19.38 16.96
CA HIS A 229 -4.50 -19.51 15.77
C HIS A 229 -4.52 -18.23 14.93
N VAL A 230 -5.68 -17.62 14.72
CA VAL A 230 -5.80 -16.34 13.98
C VAL A 230 -4.91 -15.28 14.62
N ILE A 231 -5.06 -15.03 15.93
CA ILE A 231 -4.27 -13.99 16.62
C ILE A 231 -2.77 -14.32 16.58
N ASN A 232 -2.40 -15.57 16.86
CA ASN A 232 -1.00 -16.00 16.81
C ASN A 232 -0.38 -15.84 15.42
N ILE A 233 -1.12 -16.17 14.35
CA ILE A 233 -0.66 -15.99 12.97
C ILE A 233 -0.51 -14.51 12.63
N LEU A 234 -1.47 -13.65 13.02
CA LEU A 234 -1.37 -12.22 12.75
C LEU A 234 -0.14 -11.61 13.43
N ASN A 235 0.10 -11.98 14.69
CA ASN A 235 1.20 -11.47 15.51
C ASN A 235 2.56 -12.14 15.27
N GLY A 236 2.60 -13.31 14.62
CA GLY A 236 3.84 -14.09 14.46
C GLY A 236 4.32 -14.74 15.77
N GLU A 237 3.41 -15.12 16.65
CA GLU A 237 3.75 -15.61 18.01
C GLU A 237 3.15 -16.99 18.29
N ARG A 238 3.38 -17.52 19.50
CA ARG A 238 2.83 -18.80 19.99
C ARG A 238 2.34 -18.64 21.42
N MET A 239 1.41 -17.71 21.61
CA MET A 239 0.82 -17.41 22.92
C MET A 239 -0.44 -18.25 23.14
N ASP A 240 -0.60 -18.76 24.37
CA ASP A 240 -1.78 -19.51 24.81
C ASP A 240 -2.88 -18.50 25.19
N TYR A 241 -3.68 -18.10 24.21
CA TYR A 241 -4.79 -17.17 24.39
C TYR A 241 -6.05 -17.88 24.88
N ASN A 242 -6.20 -19.18 24.59
CA ASN A 242 -7.39 -19.93 24.92
C ASN A 242 -7.35 -20.57 26.33
N GLY A 243 -6.17 -20.65 26.95
CA GLY A 243 -5.92 -21.16 28.29
C GLY A 243 -5.78 -22.69 28.38
N ASP A 244 -5.50 -23.39 27.28
CA ASP A 244 -5.37 -24.85 27.22
C ASP A 244 -3.97 -25.36 27.62
N GLY A 245 -3.04 -24.43 27.87
CA GLY A 245 -1.66 -24.69 28.26
C GLY A 245 -0.66 -24.71 27.10
N GLN A 246 -1.09 -24.48 25.85
CA GLN A 246 -0.24 -24.50 24.67
C GLN A 246 -0.60 -23.42 23.65
N GLY A 247 0.30 -22.44 23.46
CA GLY A 247 0.16 -21.50 22.36
C GLY A 247 0.49 -22.13 21.01
N GLN A 248 -0.46 -22.10 20.08
CA GLN A 248 -0.33 -22.72 18.76
C GLN A 248 -0.37 -21.70 17.63
N ASN A 249 0.55 -21.87 16.67
CA ASN A 249 0.60 -21.10 15.44
C ASN A 249 0.81 -22.06 14.26
N PRO A 250 -0.27 -22.41 13.54
CA PRO A 250 -0.20 -23.31 12.38
C PRO A 250 0.29 -22.62 11.10
N GLY A 251 0.50 -21.30 11.13
CA GLY A 251 1.16 -20.54 10.05
C GLY A 251 2.66 -20.82 9.98
N ARG A 252 3.43 -19.84 9.49
CA ARG A 252 4.91 -19.94 9.48
C ARG A 252 5.54 -19.38 10.74
N GLY A 253 4.78 -18.64 11.54
CA GLY A 253 5.22 -18.09 12.81
C GLY A 253 6.06 -16.83 12.67
N GLU A 254 5.93 -16.14 11.53
CA GLU A 254 6.64 -14.89 11.22
C GLU A 254 5.73 -13.67 11.44
N GLY A 255 4.44 -13.81 11.12
CA GLY A 255 3.43 -12.79 11.41
C GLY A 255 3.02 -11.94 10.22
N VAL A 256 1.74 -11.63 10.12
CA VAL A 256 1.20 -10.70 9.10
C VAL A 256 1.75 -9.29 9.32
N TYR A 257 1.75 -8.78 10.57
CA TYR A 257 2.24 -7.43 10.86
C TYR A 257 3.70 -7.21 10.49
N LYS A 258 4.55 -8.23 10.69
CA LYS A 258 5.96 -8.17 10.31
C LYS A 258 6.10 -7.83 8.83
N PHE A 259 5.42 -8.56 7.95
CA PHE A 259 5.55 -8.34 6.51
C PHE A 259 4.92 -7.04 6.04
N ILE A 260 3.83 -6.59 6.66
CA ILE A 260 3.28 -5.24 6.43
C ILE A 260 4.36 -4.18 6.70
N ASP A 261 5.01 -4.26 7.87
CA ASP A 261 6.02 -3.29 8.27
C ASP A 261 7.25 -3.33 7.37
N LEU A 262 7.70 -4.51 6.96
CA LEU A 262 8.82 -4.65 6.02
C LEU A 262 8.49 -4.00 4.67
N ILE A 263 7.34 -4.31 4.08
CA ILE A 263 6.91 -3.73 2.80
C ILE A 263 6.85 -2.19 2.90
N ASN A 264 6.20 -1.67 3.95
CA ASN A 264 6.10 -0.24 4.19
C ASN A 264 7.49 0.41 4.31
N ASN A 265 8.39 -0.17 5.11
CA ASN A 265 9.75 0.32 5.28
C ASN A 265 10.54 0.35 3.97
N HIS A 266 10.43 -0.67 3.12
CA HIS A 266 11.09 -0.70 1.82
C HIS A 266 10.62 0.43 0.91
N VAL A 267 9.30 0.64 0.80
CA VAL A 267 8.73 1.72 -0.02
C VAL A 267 9.11 3.09 0.52
N PHE A 268 8.94 3.31 1.83
CA PHE A 268 9.26 4.58 2.48
C PHE A 268 10.72 4.98 2.31
N ASN A 269 11.65 4.03 2.50
CA ASN A 269 13.08 4.27 2.32
C ASN A 269 13.42 4.56 0.85
N ALA A 270 12.78 3.88 -0.10
CA ALA A 270 13.02 4.09 -1.53
C ALA A 270 12.59 5.48 -2.02
N ILE A 271 11.52 6.06 -1.46
CA ILE A 271 11.04 7.40 -1.85
C ILE A 271 11.56 8.54 -0.99
N GLY A 272 12.18 8.25 0.15
CA GLY A 272 12.78 9.24 1.05
C GLY A 272 14.05 9.91 0.52
N VAL A 273 14.49 9.57 -0.70
CA VAL A 273 15.69 10.12 -1.34
C VAL A 273 15.42 11.48 -1.99
N GLU A 274 16.42 12.37 -1.97
CA GLU A 274 16.31 13.76 -2.47
C GLU A 274 15.90 13.85 -3.95
N SER A 275 16.12 12.79 -4.74
CA SER A 275 15.82 12.72 -6.16
C SER A 275 14.41 12.21 -6.52
N ALA A 276 13.56 11.90 -5.53
CA ALA A 276 12.23 11.37 -5.82
C ALA A 276 11.30 12.44 -6.42
N SER A 277 10.79 12.21 -7.64
CA SER A 277 9.82 13.12 -8.28
C SER A 277 8.48 13.10 -7.54
N LEU A 278 7.68 14.15 -7.71
CA LEU A 278 6.32 14.18 -7.14
C LEU A 278 5.44 13.06 -7.69
N SER A 279 5.57 12.72 -8.98
CA SER A 279 4.83 11.60 -9.59
C SER A 279 5.21 10.26 -8.96
N LEU A 280 6.50 10.05 -8.68
CA LEU A 280 6.98 8.87 -7.97
C LEU A 280 6.40 8.80 -6.56
N GLN A 281 6.43 9.90 -5.81
CA GLN A 281 5.87 9.95 -4.45
C GLN A 281 4.38 9.61 -4.44
N VAL A 282 3.59 10.22 -5.35
CA VAL A 282 2.16 9.93 -5.50
C VAL A 282 1.91 8.45 -5.83
N ASN A 283 2.69 7.87 -6.74
CA ASN A 283 2.49 6.46 -7.11
C ASN A 283 2.93 5.49 -6.00
N ALA A 284 3.95 5.85 -5.21
CA ALA A 284 4.39 5.06 -4.07
C ALA A 284 3.39 5.10 -2.90
N GLU A 285 2.73 6.24 -2.70
CA GLU A 285 1.63 6.40 -1.74
C GLU A 285 0.55 5.33 -1.95
N ASN A 286 0.31 4.91 -3.20
CA ASN A 286 -0.67 3.85 -3.49
C ASN A 286 -0.35 2.55 -2.75
N ILE A 287 0.93 2.15 -2.69
CA ILE A 287 1.35 0.94 -1.97
C ILE A 287 1.22 1.17 -0.45
N LEU A 288 1.61 2.36 0.03
CA LEU A 288 1.54 2.71 1.44
C LEU A 288 0.10 2.68 1.97
N ILE A 289 -0.85 3.22 1.22
CA ILE A 289 -2.28 3.17 1.55
C ILE A 289 -2.76 1.71 1.66
N CYS A 290 -2.32 0.81 0.77
CA CYS A 290 -2.69 -0.60 0.89
C CYS A 290 -2.08 -1.25 2.12
N THR A 291 -0.83 -0.96 2.46
CA THR A 291 -0.25 -1.48 3.70
C THR A 291 -0.99 -1.01 4.95
N GLU A 292 -1.52 0.21 4.95
CA GLU A 292 -2.35 0.73 6.02
C GLU A 292 -3.71 0.03 6.08
N ASN A 293 -4.41 -0.10 4.94
CA ASN A 293 -5.67 -0.84 4.87
C ASN A 293 -5.52 -2.30 5.36
N ILE A 294 -4.48 -2.99 4.89
CA ILE A 294 -4.12 -4.36 5.31
C ILE A 294 -3.93 -4.42 6.83
N ARG A 295 -3.24 -3.44 7.42
CA ARG A 295 -3.08 -3.34 8.88
C ARG A 295 -4.41 -3.13 9.59
N LEU A 296 -5.25 -2.22 9.10
CA LEU A 296 -6.57 -1.93 9.66
C LEU A 296 -7.46 -3.18 9.69
N TRP A 297 -7.51 -3.94 8.59
CA TRP A 297 -8.29 -5.18 8.57
C TRP A 297 -7.70 -6.30 9.44
N ALA A 298 -6.38 -6.37 9.57
CA ALA A 298 -5.75 -7.29 10.53
C ALA A 298 -6.12 -6.93 11.97
N ASP A 299 -6.15 -5.63 12.30
CA ASP A 299 -6.57 -5.13 13.61
C ASP A 299 -8.06 -5.39 13.86
N GLU A 300 -8.93 -5.17 12.87
CA GLU A 300 -10.36 -5.49 12.93
C GLU A 300 -10.59 -6.98 13.19
N ALA A 301 -9.91 -7.85 12.44
CA ALA A 301 -9.99 -9.29 12.67
C ALA A 301 -9.60 -9.65 14.12
N LYS A 302 -8.51 -9.10 14.67
CA LYS A 302 -8.15 -9.36 16.08
C LYS A 302 -9.23 -8.95 17.06
N VAL A 303 -9.81 -7.77 16.85
CA VAL A 303 -10.91 -7.27 17.70
C VAL A 303 -12.08 -8.23 17.64
N ASP A 304 -12.45 -8.71 16.45
CA ASP A 304 -13.58 -9.62 16.24
C ASP A 304 -13.34 -11.05 16.79
N PHE A 305 -12.08 -11.50 16.83
CA PHE A 305 -11.73 -12.79 17.42
C PHE A 305 -11.55 -12.74 18.95
N GLN A 306 -11.42 -11.55 19.54
CA GLN A 306 -11.19 -11.41 20.99
C GLN A 306 -12.36 -11.92 21.86
N PRO A 307 -13.65 -11.63 21.56
CA PRO A 307 -14.78 -12.15 22.34
C PRO A 307 -14.82 -13.68 22.42
N ALA A 308 -14.39 -14.36 21.34
CA ALA A 308 -14.29 -15.81 21.31
C ALA A 308 -13.27 -16.35 22.32
N LEU A 309 -12.13 -15.67 22.49
CA LEU A 309 -11.07 -16.08 23.41
C LEU A 309 -11.44 -15.82 24.86
N ASP A 310 -12.13 -14.71 25.12
CA ASP A 310 -12.59 -14.32 26.45
C ASP A 310 -13.85 -15.09 26.90
N ALA A 311 -14.47 -15.85 25.98
CA ALA A 311 -15.66 -16.64 26.28
C ALA A 311 -15.37 -17.70 27.37
N GLY A 312 -16.21 -17.69 28.40
CA GLY A 312 -16.23 -18.71 29.44
C GLY A 312 -16.95 -19.98 29.00
N GLU A 313 -16.77 -21.06 29.76
CA GLU A 313 -17.30 -22.40 29.46
C GLU A 313 -18.82 -22.47 29.23
N ASN A 314 -19.59 -21.52 29.79
CA ASN A 314 -21.05 -21.47 29.67
C ASN A 314 -21.54 -20.46 28.61
N THR A 315 -20.64 -19.87 27.82
CA THR A 315 -21.01 -18.94 26.75
C THR A 315 -21.89 -19.65 25.71
N ASP A 316 -23.00 -19.01 25.35
CA ASP A 316 -23.78 -19.42 24.18
C ASP A 316 -23.01 -19.04 22.92
N VAL A 317 -22.43 -20.04 22.26
CA VAL A 317 -21.56 -19.86 21.09
C VAL A 317 -22.27 -19.15 19.94
N THR A 318 -23.60 -19.20 19.88
CA THR A 318 -24.37 -18.51 18.83
C THR A 318 -24.24 -16.99 18.89
N THR A 319 -23.91 -16.43 20.07
CA THR A 319 -23.69 -14.98 20.22
C THR A 319 -22.36 -14.52 19.63
N LEU A 320 -21.45 -15.43 19.28
CA LEU A 320 -20.14 -15.13 18.70
C LEU A 320 -20.14 -15.15 17.17
N VAL A 321 -21.20 -15.68 16.55
CA VAL A 321 -21.23 -15.93 15.10
C VAL A 321 -21.08 -14.64 14.29
N GLU A 322 -21.71 -13.55 14.72
CA GLU A 322 -21.63 -12.26 14.03
C GLU A 322 -20.20 -11.69 14.07
N ASP A 323 -19.57 -11.65 15.24
CA ASP A 323 -18.18 -11.21 15.39
C ASP A 323 -17.24 -12.06 14.51
N LEU A 324 -17.35 -13.39 14.59
CA LEU A 324 -16.55 -14.31 13.79
C LEU A 324 -16.76 -14.13 12.28
N GLN A 325 -17.97 -13.82 11.83
CA GLN A 325 -18.26 -13.52 10.43
C GLN A 325 -17.58 -12.23 9.99
N THR A 326 -17.64 -11.17 10.79
CA THR A 326 -16.96 -9.90 10.52
C THR A 326 -15.44 -10.10 10.47
N GLY A 327 -14.87 -10.86 11.39
CA GLY A 327 -13.42 -11.14 11.39
C GLY A 327 -12.97 -11.97 10.18
N VAL A 328 -13.80 -12.90 9.70
CA VAL A 328 -13.54 -13.62 8.42
C VAL A 328 -13.56 -12.64 7.25
N LEU A 329 -14.56 -11.76 7.17
CA LEU A 329 -14.66 -10.75 6.11
C LEU A 329 -13.49 -9.76 6.13
N ALA A 330 -13.05 -9.32 7.29
CA ALA A 330 -11.87 -8.46 7.44
C ALA A 330 -10.63 -9.13 6.83
N LEU A 331 -10.38 -10.41 7.12
CA LEU A 331 -9.26 -11.15 6.52
C LEU A 331 -9.43 -11.40 5.02
N GLU A 332 -10.66 -11.51 4.53
CA GLU A 332 -10.93 -11.57 3.09
C GLU A 332 -10.60 -10.24 2.40
N HIS A 333 -11.02 -9.11 2.98
CA HIS A 333 -10.68 -7.77 2.50
C HIS A 333 -9.16 -7.53 2.55
N LEU A 334 -8.50 -7.97 3.62
CA LEU A 334 -7.04 -7.96 3.74
C LEU A 334 -6.37 -8.60 2.52
N LEU A 335 -6.82 -9.79 2.13
CA LEU A 335 -6.22 -10.53 1.03
C LEU A 335 -6.57 -9.94 -0.34
N LYS A 336 -7.84 -9.57 -0.56
CA LYS A 336 -8.38 -9.31 -1.91
C LYS A 336 -8.67 -7.84 -2.20
N GLY A 337 -8.75 -7.02 -1.16
CA GLY A 337 -9.36 -5.71 -1.18
C GLY A 337 -10.90 -5.76 -1.21
N PHE A 338 -11.50 -4.58 -1.17
CA PHE A 338 -12.95 -4.35 -1.18
C PHE A 338 -13.26 -3.07 -1.97
N ASP A 339 -14.19 -3.11 -2.93
CA ASP A 339 -14.62 -1.91 -3.66
C ASP A 339 -15.64 -1.13 -2.79
N ALA A 340 -15.13 -0.32 -1.87
CA ALA A 340 -15.95 0.38 -0.87
C ALA A 340 -16.83 1.46 -1.48
N ASN A 341 -16.39 2.08 -2.58
CA ASN A 341 -17.13 3.15 -3.26
C ASN A 341 -18.04 2.65 -4.41
N GLU A 342 -18.04 1.35 -4.68
CA GLU A 342 -18.85 0.66 -5.70
C GLU A 342 -18.61 1.17 -7.14
N ASN A 343 -17.39 1.62 -7.46
CA ASN A 343 -17.06 2.11 -8.80
C ASN A 343 -16.67 0.98 -9.79
N GLY A 344 -16.61 -0.26 -9.32
CA GLY A 344 -16.22 -1.45 -10.07
C GLY A 344 -14.72 -1.71 -10.09
N ARG A 345 -13.93 -1.04 -9.25
CA ARG A 345 -12.48 -1.18 -9.10
C ARG A 345 -12.10 -1.13 -7.62
N ILE A 346 -10.95 -1.69 -7.31
CA ILE A 346 -10.35 -1.58 -5.99
C ILE A 346 -9.21 -0.59 -6.12
N ASP A 347 -9.42 0.63 -5.62
CA ASP A 347 -8.48 1.73 -5.76
C ASP A 347 -7.55 1.82 -4.54
N PRO A 348 -6.41 2.54 -4.65
CA PRO A 348 -5.54 2.80 -3.50
C PRO A 348 -6.12 3.91 -2.61
N THR A 349 -7.29 3.65 -2.04
CA THR A 349 -7.98 4.54 -1.11
C THR A 349 -8.27 3.84 0.20
N GLU A 350 -8.53 4.61 1.25
CA GLU A 350 -8.87 4.10 2.58
C GLU A 350 -10.01 3.06 2.50
N GLY A 351 -9.76 1.88 3.05
CA GLY A 351 -10.73 0.78 3.11
C GLY A 351 -10.94 0.01 1.81
N GLU A 352 -10.08 0.17 0.80
CA GLU A 352 -10.24 -0.54 -0.48
C GLU A 352 -9.16 -1.56 -0.82
N CYS A 353 -7.93 -1.16 -1.11
CA CYS A 353 -6.93 -2.09 -1.60
C CYS A 353 -6.35 -3.01 -0.52
N GLY A 354 -6.18 -4.29 -0.87
CA GLY A 354 -5.55 -5.32 -0.05
C GLY A 354 -4.25 -5.84 -0.66
N VAL A 355 -3.83 -7.02 -0.18
CA VAL A 355 -2.56 -7.67 -0.59
C VAL A 355 -2.50 -7.84 -2.11
N ALA A 356 -3.61 -8.24 -2.74
CA ALA A 356 -3.67 -8.48 -4.19
C ALA A 356 -3.30 -7.25 -5.05
N GLN A 357 -3.57 -6.03 -4.60
CA GLN A 357 -3.34 -4.82 -5.39
C GLN A 357 -1.91 -4.27 -5.27
N ILE A 358 -1.12 -4.70 -4.27
CA ILE A 358 0.26 -4.22 -4.10
C ILE A 358 1.12 -4.51 -5.34
N ALA A 359 0.94 -5.67 -5.97
CA ALA A 359 1.65 -6.05 -7.19
C ALA A 359 1.35 -5.11 -8.37
N GLU A 360 0.09 -4.70 -8.54
CA GLU A 360 -0.32 -3.76 -9.60
C GLU A 360 0.26 -2.36 -9.34
N PHE A 361 0.14 -1.86 -8.11
CA PHE A 361 0.67 -0.54 -7.76
C PHE A 361 2.20 -0.48 -7.80
N SER A 362 2.88 -1.62 -7.64
CA SER A 362 4.32 -1.76 -7.87
C SER A 362 4.74 -1.53 -9.33
N LEU A 363 3.87 -1.83 -10.31
CA LEU A 363 4.13 -1.48 -11.70
C LEU A 363 3.94 0.02 -11.93
N LEU A 364 2.93 0.63 -11.28
CA LEU A 364 2.63 2.05 -11.43
C LEU A 364 3.71 2.95 -10.82
N VAL A 365 4.29 2.59 -9.67
CA VAL A 365 5.40 3.33 -9.06
C VAL A 365 6.67 3.32 -9.91
N SER A 366 6.79 2.35 -10.83
CA SER A 366 7.94 2.19 -11.73
C SER A 366 7.87 3.03 -13.00
N VAL A 367 6.81 3.81 -13.18
CA VAL A 367 6.63 4.67 -14.35
C VAL A 367 7.67 5.80 -14.36
N MET A 368 8.35 5.99 -15.50
CA MET A 368 9.41 6.98 -15.65
C MET A 368 9.07 7.98 -16.76
N ASP A 369 9.22 9.27 -16.46
CA ASP A 369 9.08 10.32 -17.48
C ASP A 369 10.41 10.52 -18.22
N ILE A 370 10.34 10.55 -19.55
CA ILE A 370 11.52 10.66 -20.41
C ILE A 370 11.90 12.14 -20.54
N VAL A 371 13.16 12.46 -20.29
CA VAL A 371 13.76 13.79 -20.45
C VAL A 371 14.93 13.72 -21.45
N GLU A 372 15.31 14.87 -22.00
CA GLU A 372 16.55 14.97 -22.79
C GLU A 372 17.74 14.77 -21.87
N SER A 373 18.74 14.00 -22.31
CA SER A 373 19.96 13.83 -21.54
C SER A 373 20.76 15.13 -21.57
N GLU A 374 21.27 15.58 -20.42
CA GLU A 374 22.15 16.75 -20.40
C GLU A 374 23.43 16.37 -21.14
N SER A 375 23.71 17.02 -22.27
CA SER A 375 24.98 16.84 -22.96
C SER A 375 26.10 17.11 -21.98
N GLY A 376 26.86 16.08 -21.62
CA GLY A 376 28.05 16.20 -20.79
C GLY A 376 29.02 17.17 -21.46
N ASN A 377 29.09 18.40 -20.92
CA ASN A 377 30.31 19.19 -21.04
C ASN A 377 31.31 18.58 -20.05
N GLU A 378 31.95 17.48 -20.45
CA GLU A 378 33.27 17.11 -19.91
C GLU A 378 34.38 17.71 -20.78
#